data_AF-A0A927H909-F1
#
_entry.id   AF-A0A927H909-F1
#
_cell.length_a   1.000
_cell.length_b   1.000
_cell.length_c   1.000
_cell.angle_alpha   90.00
_cell.angle_beta   90.00
_cell.angle_gamma   90.00
#
_symmetry.space_group_name_H-M   'P 1'
#
loop_
_entity.id
_entity.type
_entity.pdbx_description
1 polymer ?
#
loop_
_entity_poly.entity_id
_entity_poly.type
_entity_poly.pdbx_seq_one_letter_code
_entity_poly.pdbx_strand_id
1 'polypeptide(L)'
;MLKIFSTQLSGLFKAISQDEYAIEDAARLLAQAVIGDGHIYIHGFKEMKGVVSEALEGIDSLPHCKAMPDIEQISSVDRVLLFTRNNDDPEAVALAEKLEELNVPFVGVSTVLDEMKNGLHDLAHIHINLNVKRGLVPTETGERVGFPSLLVALFTYHGIHLTLSELLEEIEE
;
A
#
# COMPACT_ATOMS: atom_id res chain seq x y z
N MET A 1 15.45 22.57 9.36
CA MET A 1 15.28 21.26 8.68
C MET A 1 13.86 20.71 8.84
N LEU A 2 13.33 20.54 10.07
CA LEU A 2 11.97 20.01 10.28
C LEU A 2 10.87 20.78 9.53
N LYS A 3 10.90 22.13 9.52
CA LYS A 3 9.95 22.92 8.73
C LYS A 3 9.93 22.53 7.24
N ILE A 4 11.10 22.33 6.63
CA ILE A 4 11.22 21.94 5.22
C ILE A 4 10.68 20.52 5.03
N PHE A 5 11.09 19.59 5.90
CA PHE A 5 10.63 18.21 5.87
C PHE A 5 9.10 18.12 5.96
N SER A 6 8.49 18.76 6.95
CA SER A 6 7.04 18.78 7.15
C SER A 6 6.31 19.39 5.95
N THR A 7 6.75 20.52 5.41
CA THR A 7 6.11 21.13 4.23
C THR A 7 6.15 20.22 3.01
N GLN A 8 7.29 19.57 2.75
CA GLN A 8 7.41 18.63 1.62
C GLN A 8 6.59 17.35 1.85
N LEU A 9 6.58 16.83 3.08
CA LEU A 9 5.81 15.65 3.46
C LEU A 9 4.30 15.89 3.31
N SER A 10 3.80 17.05 3.75
CA SER A 10 2.40 17.44 3.53
C SER A 10 2.04 17.51 2.05
N GLY A 11 2.99 17.86 1.17
CA GLY A 11 2.80 17.81 -0.28
C GLY A 11 2.55 16.39 -0.80
N LEU A 12 3.28 15.40 -0.27
CA LEU A 12 3.09 13.98 -0.62
C LEU A 12 1.74 13.46 -0.11
N PHE A 13 1.37 13.78 1.13
CA PHE A 13 0.06 13.42 1.68
C PHE A 13 -1.07 14.00 0.85
N LYS A 14 -0.96 15.28 0.47
CA LYS A 14 -1.96 15.91 -0.40
C LYS A 14 -2.08 15.21 -1.76
N ALA A 15 -0.96 14.80 -2.36
CA ALA A 15 -1.01 14.08 -3.64
C ALA A 15 -1.77 12.76 -3.53
N ILE A 16 -1.57 12.01 -2.43
CA ILE A 16 -2.30 10.77 -2.15
C ILE A 16 -3.78 11.04 -1.87
N SER A 17 -4.09 12.04 -1.05
CA SER A 17 -5.48 12.41 -0.76
C SER A 17 -6.24 12.94 -1.96
N GLN A 18 -5.57 13.33 -3.05
CA GLN A 18 -6.23 13.73 -4.29
C GLN A 18 -6.53 12.53 -5.20
N ASP A 19 -5.93 11.38 -4.93
CA ASP A 19 -6.19 10.10 -5.60
C ASP A 19 -7.26 9.30 -4.83
N GLU A 20 -8.38 9.97 -4.52
CA GLU A 20 -9.47 9.41 -3.73
C GLU A 20 -10.05 8.16 -4.38
N TYR A 21 -10.13 8.13 -5.71
CA TYR A 21 -10.62 6.97 -6.46
C TYR A 21 -9.75 5.73 -6.27
N ALA A 22 -8.41 5.86 -6.29
CA ALA A 22 -7.55 4.70 -6.08
C ALA A 22 -7.65 4.15 -4.65
N ILE A 23 -7.86 5.02 -3.65
CA ILE A 23 -8.09 4.61 -2.26
C ILE A 23 -9.46 3.91 -2.14
N GLU A 24 -10.50 4.47 -2.73
CA GLU A 24 -11.85 3.89 -2.72
C GLU A 24 -11.87 2.53 -3.44
N ASP A 25 -11.26 2.43 -4.62
CA ASP A 25 -11.19 1.19 -5.38
C ASP A 25 -10.37 0.12 -4.64
N ALA A 26 -9.28 0.51 -3.96
CA ALA A 26 -8.52 -0.39 -3.10
C ALA A 26 -9.37 -0.89 -1.93
N ALA A 27 -10.04 0.00 -1.21
CA ALA A 27 -10.93 -0.37 -0.11
C ALA A 27 -12.07 -1.28 -0.58
N ARG A 28 -12.69 -0.98 -1.71
CA ARG A 28 -13.76 -1.79 -2.33
C ARG A 28 -13.25 -3.17 -2.74
N LEU A 29 -12.05 -3.27 -3.30
CA LEU A 29 -11.43 -4.55 -3.64
C LEU A 29 -11.19 -5.39 -2.37
N LEU A 30 -10.65 -4.78 -1.32
CA LEU A 30 -10.37 -5.45 -0.04
C LEU A 30 -11.65 -5.87 0.70
N ALA A 31 -12.71 -5.06 0.65
CA ALA A 31 -14.00 -5.39 1.25
C ALA A 31 -14.59 -6.71 0.72
N GLN A 32 -14.28 -7.08 -0.53
CA GLN A 32 -14.74 -8.35 -1.12
C GLN A 32 -14.20 -9.57 -0.36
N ALA A 33 -12.99 -9.51 0.21
CA ALA A 33 -12.50 -10.60 1.07
C ALA A 33 -13.35 -10.69 2.33
N VAL A 34 -13.62 -9.56 2.99
CA VAL A 34 -14.37 -9.51 4.25
C VAL A 34 -15.80 -10.06 4.05
N ILE A 35 -16.50 -9.60 3.01
CA ILE A 35 -17.86 -10.04 2.68
C ILE A 35 -17.90 -11.51 2.24
N GLY A 36 -16.86 -11.97 1.55
CA GLY A 36 -16.74 -13.31 1.01
C GLY A 36 -16.22 -14.38 1.98
N ASP A 37 -16.08 -14.06 3.28
CA ASP A 37 -15.48 -14.92 4.31
C ASP A 37 -14.01 -15.31 4.00
N GLY A 38 -13.31 -14.45 3.28
CA GLY A 38 -11.87 -14.50 3.02
C GLY A 38 -11.08 -13.62 3.99
N HIS A 39 -9.78 -13.53 3.75
CA HIS A 39 -8.87 -12.69 4.53
C HIS A 39 -8.25 -11.58 3.69
N ILE A 40 -7.92 -10.47 4.35
CA ILE A 40 -7.01 -9.47 3.81
C ILE A 40 -5.60 -9.87 4.25
N TYR A 41 -4.78 -10.34 3.34
CA TYR A 41 -3.37 -10.63 3.63
C TYR A 41 -2.50 -9.42 3.35
N ILE A 42 -1.80 -8.94 4.37
CA ILE A 42 -0.89 -7.81 4.24
C ILE A 42 0.56 -8.27 4.18
N HIS A 43 1.34 -7.69 3.25
CA HIS A 43 2.77 -7.92 3.14
C HIS A 43 3.52 -6.61 2.87
N GLY A 44 4.67 -6.45 3.52
CA GLY A 44 5.54 -5.29 3.36
C GLY A 44 6.99 -5.71 3.16
N PHE A 45 7.63 -5.24 2.10
CA PHE A 45 9.06 -5.47 1.86
C PHE A 45 9.93 -4.47 2.62
N LYS A 46 11.06 -4.96 3.16
CA LYS A 46 12.09 -4.14 3.85
C LYS A 46 11.47 -3.24 4.93
N GLU A 47 11.59 -1.91 4.81
CA GLU A 47 11.03 -0.97 5.79
C GLU A 47 9.50 -0.97 5.83
N MET A 48 8.83 -1.41 4.75
CA MET A 48 7.36 -1.44 4.68
C MET A 48 6.74 -2.46 5.62
N LYS A 49 7.54 -3.32 6.25
CA LYS A 49 7.13 -4.15 7.40
C LYS A 49 6.51 -3.32 8.53
N GLY A 50 6.85 -2.02 8.64
CA GLY A 50 6.21 -1.13 9.61
C GLY A 50 4.70 -0.97 9.38
N VAL A 51 4.23 -1.03 8.12
CA VAL A 51 2.79 -0.99 7.82
C VAL A 51 2.11 -2.30 8.25
N VAL A 52 2.79 -3.43 8.13
CA VAL A 52 2.29 -4.74 8.60
C VAL A 52 2.09 -4.72 10.12
N SER A 53 3.04 -4.15 10.87
CA SER A 53 2.89 -3.99 12.32
C SER A 53 1.69 -3.11 12.68
N GLU A 54 1.51 -1.97 12.01
CA GLU A 54 0.34 -1.11 12.23
C GLU A 54 -0.97 -1.86 11.90
N ALA A 55 -1.00 -2.58 10.79
CA ALA A 55 -2.21 -3.26 10.33
C ALA A 55 -2.69 -4.42 11.21
N LEU A 56 -1.77 -5.05 11.96
CA LEU A 56 -2.05 -6.23 12.76
C LEU A 56 -2.10 -5.93 14.27
N GLU A 57 -1.30 -4.98 14.74
CA GLU A 57 -1.09 -4.70 16.16
C GLU A 57 -1.48 -3.26 16.55
N GLY A 58 -1.73 -2.39 15.56
CA GLY A 58 -2.14 -1.02 15.78
C GLY A 58 -3.54 -0.90 16.37
N ILE A 59 -3.85 0.29 16.89
CA ILE A 59 -5.21 0.60 17.38
C ILE A 59 -6.22 0.54 16.24
N ASP A 60 -5.81 1.03 15.06
CA ASP A 60 -6.59 1.02 13.83
C ASP A 60 -6.19 -0.18 12.95
N SER A 61 -6.28 -1.40 13.51
CA SER A 61 -6.00 -2.64 12.78
C SER A 61 -7.03 -2.90 11.68
N LEU A 62 -6.60 -3.42 10.52
CA LEU A 62 -7.51 -3.73 9.40
C LEU A 62 -8.44 -4.90 9.76
N PRO A 63 -9.75 -4.82 9.45
CA PRO A 63 -10.69 -5.94 9.62
C PRO A 63 -10.25 -7.18 8.83
N HIS A 64 -10.39 -8.37 9.41
CA HIS A 64 -10.02 -9.66 8.78
C HIS A 64 -8.56 -9.72 8.26
N CYS A 65 -7.70 -8.84 8.77
CA CYS A 65 -6.32 -8.74 8.35
C CYS A 65 -5.45 -9.83 8.95
N LYS A 66 -4.58 -10.42 8.14
CA LYS A 66 -3.56 -11.38 8.56
C LYS A 66 -2.24 -11.07 7.89
N ALA A 67 -1.15 -11.42 8.56
CA ALA A 67 0.15 -11.47 7.89
C ALA A 67 0.08 -12.44 6.71
N MET A 68 0.71 -12.08 5.60
CA MET A 68 0.80 -12.93 4.42
C MET A 68 1.40 -14.30 4.78
N PRO A 69 0.68 -15.41 4.55
CA PRO A 69 1.21 -16.75 4.75
C PRO A 69 2.10 -17.15 3.57
N ASP A 70 2.52 -18.41 3.55
CA ASP A 70 3.07 -19.02 2.34
C ASP A 70 2.02 -18.95 1.22
N ILE A 71 2.48 -18.69 -0.01
CA ILE A 71 1.62 -18.39 -1.17
C ILE A 71 0.62 -19.53 -1.47
N GLU A 72 0.99 -20.78 -1.16
CA GLU A 72 0.16 -21.98 -1.35
C GLU A 72 -1.06 -22.04 -0.41
N GLN A 73 -1.10 -21.20 0.63
CA GLN A 73 -2.22 -21.13 1.57
C GLN A 73 -3.26 -20.07 1.17
N ILE A 74 -2.96 -19.27 0.15
CA ILE A 74 -3.84 -18.19 -0.32
C ILE A 74 -4.78 -18.73 -1.38
N SER A 75 -6.03 -18.27 -1.33
CA SER A 75 -7.09 -18.67 -2.25
C SER A 75 -7.70 -17.47 -2.98
N SER A 76 -8.53 -17.73 -3.99
CA SER A 76 -9.17 -16.66 -4.80
C SER A 76 -10.21 -15.82 -4.03
N VAL A 77 -10.67 -16.27 -2.85
CA VAL A 77 -11.57 -15.47 -2.00
C VAL A 77 -10.80 -14.44 -1.17
N ASP A 78 -9.49 -14.61 -1.03
CA ASP A 78 -8.63 -13.68 -0.29
C ASP A 78 -8.25 -12.47 -1.13
N ARG A 79 -7.81 -11.41 -0.47
CA ARG A 79 -7.26 -10.21 -1.11
C ARG A 79 -5.92 -9.88 -0.48
N VAL A 80 -4.99 -9.42 -1.30
CA VAL A 80 -3.64 -9.07 -0.81
C VAL A 80 -3.44 -7.56 -0.86
N LEU A 81 -2.86 -7.01 0.21
CA LEU A 81 -2.40 -5.63 0.28
C LEU A 81 -0.86 -5.63 0.38
N LEU A 82 -0.21 -5.24 -0.71
CA LEU A 82 1.23 -5.37 -0.89
C LEU A 82 1.93 -4.01 -0.87
N PHE A 83 2.87 -3.82 0.05
CA PHE A 83 3.68 -2.61 0.15
C PHE A 83 5.14 -2.86 -0.21
N THR A 84 5.66 -2.06 -1.13
CA THR A 84 7.10 -1.99 -1.42
C THR A 84 7.51 -0.54 -1.69
N ARG A 85 8.80 -0.24 -1.59
CA ARG A 85 9.31 1.12 -1.80
C ARG A 85 9.04 1.60 -3.23
N ASN A 86 9.42 0.79 -4.22
CA ASN A 86 9.37 1.11 -5.64
C ASN A 86 8.66 0.01 -6.41
N ASN A 87 8.05 0.37 -7.53
CA ASN A 87 7.34 -0.58 -8.39
C ASN A 87 8.22 -1.67 -9.01
N ASP A 88 9.54 -1.48 -9.02
CA ASP A 88 10.52 -2.37 -9.64
C ASP A 88 11.29 -3.24 -8.63
N ASP A 89 10.83 -3.33 -7.36
CA ASP A 89 11.46 -4.24 -6.40
C ASP A 89 11.29 -5.71 -6.86
N PRO A 90 12.38 -6.45 -7.15
CA PRO A 90 12.29 -7.78 -7.75
C PRO A 90 11.53 -8.80 -6.89
N GLU A 91 11.62 -8.70 -5.56
CA GLU A 91 10.91 -9.60 -4.66
C GLU A 91 9.41 -9.31 -4.66
N ALA A 92 9.03 -8.03 -4.78
CA ALA A 92 7.65 -7.61 -4.88
C ALA A 92 7.02 -8.01 -6.22
N VAL A 93 7.75 -7.83 -7.31
CA VAL A 93 7.30 -8.23 -8.65
C VAL A 93 7.13 -9.75 -8.73
N ALA A 94 8.09 -10.53 -8.22
CA ALA A 94 7.98 -11.98 -8.22
C ALA A 94 6.80 -12.51 -7.38
N LEU A 95 6.44 -11.82 -6.29
CA LEU A 95 5.25 -12.15 -5.52
C LEU A 95 3.96 -11.77 -6.26
N ALA A 96 3.94 -10.61 -6.91
CA ALA A 96 2.81 -10.15 -7.72
C ALA A 96 2.51 -11.07 -8.90
N GLU A 97 3.54 -11.54 -9.62
CA GLU A 97 3.40 -12.52 -10.71
C GLU A 97 2.75 -13.82 -10.20
N LYS A 98 3.16 -14.32 -9.03
CA LYS A 98 2.52 -15.51 -8.42
C LYS A 98 1.06 -15.28 -8.05
N LEU A 99 0.71 -14.09 -7.55
CA LEU A 99 -0.67 -13.75 -7.22
C LEU A 99 -1.54 -13.70 -8.48
N GLU A 100 -1.00 -13.15 -9.57
CA GLU A 100 -1.65 -13.16 -10.88
C GLU A 100 -1.86 -14.60 -11.40
N GLU A 101 -0.84 -15.45 -11.35
CA GLU A 101 -0.93 -16.88 -11.72
C GLU A 101 -2.02 -17.63 -10.94
N LEU A 102 -2.19 -17.30 -9.66
CA LEU A 102 -3.19 -17.89 -8.78
C LEU A 102 -4.57 -17.23 -8.89
N ASN A 103 -4.72 -16.19 -9.72
CA ASN A 103 -5.93 -15.37 -9.83
C ASN A 103 -6.39 -14.81 -8.48
N VAL A 104 -5.44 -14.36 -7.65
CA VAL A 104 -5.71 -13.70 -6.37
C VAL A 104 -5.64 -12.19 -6.58
N PRO A 105 -6.76 -11.45 -6.48
CA PRO A 105 -6.75 -10.01 -6.65
C PRO A 105 -5.98 -9.31 -5.53
N PHE A 106 -5.22 -8.28 -5.88
CA PHE A 106 -4.39 -7.57 -4.92
C PHE A 106 -4.24 -6.07 -5.22
N VAL A 107 -4.00 -5.32 -4.16
CA VAL A 107 -3.64 -3.90 -4.17
C VAL A 107 -2.13 -3.79 -4.03
N GLY A 108 -1.48 -3.09 -4.95
CA GLY A 108 -0.06 -2.77 -4.90
C GLY A 108 0.17 -1.32 -4.48
N VAL A 109 0.99 -1.08 -3.45
CA VAL A 109 1.33 0.26 -2.98
C VAL A 109 2.83 0.48 -3.08
N SER A 110 3.25 1.38 -3.97
CA SER A 110 4.66 1.67 -4.20
C SER A 110 4.88 2.98 -4.94
N THR A 111 6.12 3.48 -4.97
CA THR A 111 6.46 4.61 -5.86
C THR A 111 6.73 4.11 -7.27
N VAL A 112 6.06 4.70 -8.27
CA VAL A 112 6.40 4.47 -9.68
C VAL A 112 7.60 5.35 -10.06
N LEU A 113 8.73 4.72 -10.36
CA LEU A 113 9.95 5.42 -10.77
C LEU A 113 9.91 5.83 -12.25
N ASP A 114 9.40 4.93 -13.09
CA ASP A 114 9.30 5.08 -14.53
C ASP A 114 8.02 4.38 -15.01
N GLU A 115 7.05 5.16 -15.51
CA GLU A 115 5.75 4.66 -16.00
C GLU A 115 5.88 3.88 -17.31
N MET A 116 7.02 3.97 -18.01
CA MET A 116 7.25 3.23 -19.26
C MET A 116 7.78 1.81 -19.01
N LYS A 117 8.12 1.47 -17.76
CA LYS A 117 8.70 0.18 -17.41
C LYS A 117 7.71 -0.65 -16.62
N ASN A 118 7.52 -1.88 -17.09
CA ASN A 118 6.71 -2.84 -16.39
C ASN A 118 7.15 -3.00 -14.94
N GLY A 119 6.19 -3.06 -14.03
CA GLY A 119 6.44 -3.40 -12.63
C GLY A 119 5.14 -3.66 -11.88
N LEU A 120 5.19 -3.46 -10.57
CA LEU A 120 4.05 -3.75 -9.69
C LEU A 120 2.75 -3.03 -10.11
N HIS A 121 2.85 -1.86 -10.73
CA HIS A 121 1.68 -1.07 -11.15
C HIS A 121 0.91 -1.69 -12.33
N ASP A 122 1.54 -2.54 -13.12
CA ASP A 122 0.88 -3.24 -14.24
C ASP A 122 0.27 -4.57 -13.81
N LEU A 123 0.82 -5.19 -12.77
CA LEU A 123 0.37 -6.49 -12.24
C LEU A 123 -0.76 -6.34 -11.22
N ALA A 124 -0.77 -5.24 -10.47
CA ALA A 124 -1.77 -5.00 -9.43
C ALA A 124 -3.15 -4.74 -10.04
N HIS A 125 -4.19 -5.27 -9.40
CA HIS A 125 -5.56 -4.96 -9.79
C HIS A 125 -5.88 -3.49 -9.53
N ILE A 126 -5.37 -2.97 -8.40
CA ILE A 126 -5.37 -1.55 -8.06
C ILE A 126 -3.96 -1.19 -7.61
N HIS A 127 -3.40 -0.13 -8.18
CA HIS A 127 -2.11 0.41 -7.75
C HIS A 127 -2.28 1.80 -7.15
N ILE A 128 -1.64 2.03 -5.99
CA ILE A 128 -1.56 3.35 -5.37
C ILE A 128 -0.12 3.83 -5.40
N ASN A 129 0.10 4.96 -6.08
CA ASN A 129 1.41 5.56 -6.24
C ASN A 129 1.79 6.45 -5.05
N LEU A 130 2.83 6.05 -4.30
CA LEU A 130 3.33 6.81 -3.15
C LEU A 130 4.02 8.13 -3.55
N ASN A 131 4.45 8.28 -4.81
CA ASN A 131 5.11 9.47 -5.34
C ASN A 131 6.44 9.87 -4.62
N VAL A 132 7.06 8.97 -3.85
CA VAL A 132 8.29 9.24 -3.07
C VAL A 132 9.55 8.99 -3.90
N LYS A 133 9.88 9.92 -4.80
CA LYS A 133 11.01 9.73 -5.74
C LYS A 133 12.40 10.06 -5.16
N ARG A 134 12.48 10.77 -4.03
CA ARG A 134 13.75 11.25 -3.42
C ARG A 134 13.58 11.72 -1.98
N GLY A 135 14.70 11.95 -1.30
CA GLY A 135 14.71 12.61 0.02
C GLY A 135 14.11 14.02 -0.02
N LEU A 136 13.52 14.46 1.10
CA LEU A 136 12.78 15.72 1.13
C LEU A 136 13.66 16.95 1.45
N VAL A 137 14.70 16.79 2.26
CA VAL A 137 15.51 17.91 2.77
C VAL A 137 16.82 18.02 2.00
N PRO A 138 17.09 19.13 1.30
CA PRO A 138 18.38 19.34 0.65
C PRO A 138 19.49 19.59 1.68
N THR A 139 20.68 19.05 1.43
CA THR A 139 21.89 19.29 2.20
C THR A 139 22.74 20.38 1.53
N GLU A 140 23.77 20.86 2.23
CA GLU A 140 24.74 21.82 1.67
C GLU A 140 25.55 21.25 0.50
N THR A 141 25.68 19.91 0.41
CA THR A 141 26.37 19.20 -0.67
C THR A 141 25.48 19.00 -1.92
N GLY A 142 24.20 19.39 -1.86
CA GLY A 142 23.23 19.19 -2.94
C GLY A 142 22.51 17.84 -2.92
N GLU A 143 22.87 16.94 -2.00
CA GLU A 143 22.15 15.69 -1.75
C GLU A 143 20.79 15.97 -1.08
N ARG A 144 19.90 14.98 -1.04
CA ARG A 144 18.63 15.08 -0.32
C ARG A 144 18.47 13.93 0.67
N VAL A 145 18.20 14.27 1.92
CA VAL A 145 18.02 13.33 3.04
C VAL A 145 16.58 13.34 3.57
N GLY A 146 16.25 12.39 4.44
CA GLY A 146 14.90 12.21 4.97
C GLY A 146 13.98 11.62 3.91
N PHE A 147 14.20 10.36 3.56
CA PHE A 147 13.37 9.61 2.61
C PHE A 147 12.14 9.04 3.34
N PRO A 148 10.92 9.52 3.05
CA PRO A 148 9.75 9.30 3.91
C PRO A 148 8.88 8.11 3.50
N SER A 149 9.42 7.10 2.81
CA SER A 149 8.61 6.04 2.19
C SER A 149 7.61 5.38 3.14
N LEU A 150 8.07 4.96 4.32
CA LEU A 150 7.21 4.33 5.33
C LEU A 150 6.15 5.30 5.90
N LEU A 151 6.49 6.56 6.13
CA LEU A 151 5.51 7.56 6.62
C LEU A 151 4.38 7.76 5.63
N VAL A 152 4.72 7.79 4.35
CA VAL A 152 3.77 7.97 3.26
C VAL A 152 2.94 6.70 3.07
N ALA A 153 3.54 5.52 3.18
CA ALA A 153 2.83 4.26 3.15
C ALA A 153 1.84 4.09 4.32
N LEU A 154 2.21 4.50 5.54
CA LEU A 154 1.31 4.52 6.69
C LEU A 154 0.14 5.50 6.49
N PHE A 155 0.40 6.67 5.91
CA PHE A 155 -0.66 7.60 5.55
C PHE A 155 -1.64 6.98 4.53
N THR A 156 -1.13 6.33 3.49
CA THR A 156 -1.95 5.59 2.52
C THR A 156 -2.74 4.47 3.19
N TYR A 157 -2.11 3.70 4.07
CA TYR A 157 -2.76 2.65 4.85
C TYR A 157 -3.95 3.18 5.64
N HIS A 158 -3.80 4.30 6.37
CA HIS A 158 -4.92 4.88 7.12
C HIS A 158 -6.04 5.36 6.20
N GLY A 159 -5.71 5.90 5.02
CA GLY A 159 -6.72 6.22 4.01
C GLY A 159 -7.54 4.98 3.62
N ILE A 160 -6.87 3.88 3.30
CA ILE A 160 -7.54 2.61 2.96
C ILE A 160 -8.36 2.07 4.14
N HIS A 161 -7.80 2.07 5.35
CA HIS A 161 -8.48 1.60 6.55
C HIS A 161 -9.77 2.37 6.80
N LEU A 162 -9.72 3.71 6.80
CA LEU A 162 -10.89 4.55 7.05
C LEU A 162 -11.98 4.29 6.02
N THR A 163 -11.63 4.30 4.72
CA THR A 163 -12.60 4.05 3.66
C THR A 163 -13.14 2.62 3.69
N LEU A 164 -12.31 1.62 4.01
CA LEU A 164 -12.78 0.24 4.16
C LEU A 164 -13.76 0.10 5.32
N SER A 165 -13.46 0.70 6.47
CA SER A 165 -14.35 0.65 7.64
C SER A 165 -15.70 1.31 7.34
N GLU A 166 -15.70 2.49 6.70
CA GLU A 166 -16.93 3.15 6.25
C GLU A 166 -17.74 2.24 5.30
N LEU A 167 -17.10 1.63 4.30
CA LEU A 167 -17.77 0.73 3.36
C LEU A 167 -18.37 -0.51 4.04
N LEU A 168 -17.71 -1.07 5.05
CA LEU A 168 -18.21 -2.24 5.76
C LEU A 168 -19.39 -1.89 6.68
N GLU A 169 -19.32 -0.74 7.35
CA GLU A 169 -20.43 -0.22 8.16
C GLU A 169 -21.69 0.00 7.31
N GLU A 170 -21.56 0.59 6.11
CA GLU A 170 -22.69 0.77 5.18
C GLU A 170 -23.32 -0.54 4.69
N ILE A 171 -22.58 -1.65 4.71
CA ILE A 171 -23.06 -2.97 4.27
C ILE A 171 -23.78 -3.71 5.41
N GLU A 172 -23.44 -3.41 6.67
CA GLU A 172 -24.06 -4.02 7.85
C GLU A 172 -25.41 -3.36 8.23
N GLU A 173 -25.67 -2.13 7.76
CA GLU A 173 -26.95 -1.42 7.88
C GLU A 173 -28.05 -1.92 6.92
#